data_AF-A0A5K1U2K8-F1
#
_entry.id   AF-A0A5K1U2K8-F1
#
_cell.length_a   1.000
_cell.length_b   1.000
_cell.length_c   1.000
_cell.angle_alpha   90.00
_cell.angle_beta   90.00
_cell.angle_gamma   90.00
#
_symmetry.space_group_name_H-M   'P 1'
#
loop_
_entity.id
_entity.type
_entity.pdbx_description
1 polymer ?
#
loop_
_entity_poly.entity_id
_entity_poly.type
_entity_poly.pdbx_seq_one_letter_code
_entity_poly.pdbx_strand_id
1 'polypeptide(L)'
;MLESVNVRLEDLITVITQTESHRQCLLQEAAANWHSWLIKVQKMKAVYHILNMCNIDVTQQCVIAEIWFPVADATRIKRALEQGMELSGSSMAPIMTTVQSKTAPPTFNRTNKFTAGFQNIVDAYGVGSYREINPAPYTIITFPFLFAVMFGDCGHGTVMLLAALWMVLNERHLLSQKTDNEIWNTFFHGRYLILLMGIFSIYTGLIYNDCFSKSLNIFGSSWSVQPMFRNATWNTHVMEENQYLQLDPAIPGVYSGNPYPFGIDPIWNLASNKLTFLNSYKMKMSVVLGIVQMVFGVILSLFNHIYFRRTLNIILQFIPEMIFILCLFGYLVFMIIFKWCCFDVYVSQHAPSILIHFINMFLFNYSDSSNAPLYKYQQEVQSFFVVMALISVPWMLLIKPFILRASLQKSQLQASRIQEDGTENIEGDSFSRSSGSGQRTSADAHGTQDNHEEEEGR
;
A
#
# COMPACT_ATOMS: atom_id res chain seq x y z
N MET A 1 -42.84 -69.74 -25.57
CA MET A 1 -42.05 -68.54 -25.97
C MET A 1 -41.89 -67.56 -24.82
N LEU A 2 -42.96 -67.15 -24.12
CA LEU A 2 -42.87 -66.24 -22.96
C LEU A 2 -41.99 -66.75 -21.80
N GLU A 3 -42.11 -68.02 -21.41
CA GLU A 3 -41.26 -68.59 -20.35
C GLU A 3 -39.76 -68.54 -20.67
N SER A 4 -39.38 -68.81 -21.93
CA SER A 4 -37.98 -68.71 -22.38
C SER A 4 -37.45 -67.29 -22.35
N VAL A 5 -38.29 -66.28 -22.57
CA VAL A 5 -37.92 -64.87 -22.46
C VAL A 5 -37.77 -64.46 -21.00
N ASN A 6 -38.63 -64.95 -20.10
CA ASN A 6 -38.52 -64.69 -18.66
C ASN A 6 -37.25 -65.31 -18.04
N VAL A 7 -36.87 -66.53 -18.45
CA VAL A 7 -35.60 -67.13 -17.99
C VAL A 7 -34.40 -66.31 -18.46
N ARG A 8 -34.39 -65.85 -19.73
CA ARG A 8 -33.35 -64.96 -20.23
C ARG A 8 -33.33 -63.60 -19.51
N LEU A 9 -34.49 -63.11 -19.09
CA LEU A 9 -34.61 -61.88 -18.32
C LEU A 9 -34.02 -62.05 -16.91
N GLU A 10 -34.29 -63.17 -16.24
CA GLU A 10 -33.69 -63.52 -14.95
C GLU A 10 -32.16 -63.68 -15.06
N ASP A 11 -31.68 -64.34 -16.10
CA ASP A 11 -30.24 -64.45 -16.39
C ASP A 11 -29.60 -63.06 -16.62
N LEU A 12 -30.27 -62.18 -17.36
CA LEU A 12 -29.81 -60.80 -17.55
C LEU A 12 -29.77 -60.01 -16.25
N ILE A 13 -30.80 -60.13 -15.40
CA ILE A 13 -30.85 -59.45 -14.10
C ILE A 13 -29.74 -59.95 -13.18
N THR A 14 -29.47 -61.25 -13.15
CA THR A 14 -28.38 -61.80 -12.33
C THR A 14 -27.02 -61.31 -12.82
N VAL A 15 -26.77 -61.29 -14.12
CA VAL A 15 -25.53 -60.74 -14.71
C VAL A 15 -25.38 -59.25 -14.41
N ILE A 16 -26.45 -58.46 -14.54
CA ILE A 16 -26.42 -57.02 -14.22
C ILE A 16 -26.08 -56.83 -12.74
N THR A 17 -26.72 -57.57 -11.84
CA THR A 17 -26.49 -57.43 -10.39
C THR A 17 -25.06 -57.82 -9.99
N GLN A 18 -24.51 -58.88 -10.60
CA GLN A 18 -23.12 -59.28 -10.40
C GLN A 18 -22.14 -58.23 -10.94
N THR A 19 -22.44 -57.66 -12.11
CA THR A 19 -21.59 -56.63 -12.72
C THR A 19 -21.61 -55.34 -11.90
N GLU A 20 -22.78 -54.94 -11.40
CA GLU A 20 -22.92 -53.75 -10.55
C GLU A 20 -22.22 -53.91 -9.20
N SER A 21 -22.37 -55.05 -8.54
CA SER A 21 -21.69 -55.34 -7.27
C SER A 21 -20.16 -55.39 -7.45
N HIS A 22 -19.68 -56.03 -8.52
CA HIS A 22 -18.26 -56.04 -8.84
C HIS A 22 -17.73 -54.62 -9.11
N ARG A 23 -18.46 -53.82 -9.90
CA ARG A 23 -18.13 -52.42 -10.17
C ARG A 23 -18.11 -51.59 -8.89
N GLN A 24 -19.08 -51.75 -7.99
CA GLN A 24 -19.12 -51.02 -6.72
C GLN A 24 -17.92 -51.38 -5.82
N CYS A 25 -17.57 -52.66 -5.73
CA CYS A 25 -16.40 -53.10 -4.97
C CYS A 25 -15.10 -52.47 -5.51
N LEU A 26 -14.88 -52.56 -6.83
CA LEU A 26 -13.72 -51.94 -7.48
C LEU A 26 -13.70 -50.41 -7.29
N LEU A 27 -14.85 -49.75 -7.38
CA LEU A 27 -14.94 -48.30 -7.15
C LEU A 27 -14.66 -47.93 -5.71
N GLN A 28 -15.05 -48.74 -4.73
CA GLN A 28 -14.74 -48.49 -3.32
C GLN A 28 -13.24 -48.65 -3.04
N GLU A 29 -12.60 -49.68 -3.59
CA GLU A 29 -11.15 -49.87 -3.50
C GLU A 29 -10.37 -48.74 -4.19
N ALA A 30 -10.83 -48.32 -5.38
CA ALA A 30 -10.23 -47.21 -6.11
C ALA A 30 -10.43 -45.87 -5.38
N ALA A 31 -11.63 -45.62 -4.82
CA ALA A 31 -11.95 -44.40 -4.09
C ALA A 31 -11.10 -44.25 -2.81
N ALA A 32 -10.80 -45.36 -2.13
CA ALA A 32 -9.96 -45.35 -0.94
C ALA A 32 -8.52 -44.87 -1.24
N ASN A 33 -7.97 -45.24 -2.40
CA ASN A 33 -6.59 -44.93 -2.78
C ASN A 33 -6.43 -43.71 -3.69
N TRP A 34 -7.52 -43.24 -4.30
CA TRP A 34 -7.53 -42.20 -5.33
C TRP A 34 -6.78 -40.92 -4.91
N HIS A 35 -7.02 -40.42 -3.69
CA HIS A 35 -6.38 -39.19 -3.20
C HIS A 35 -4.86 -39.34 -3.08
N SER A 36 -4.40 -40.51 -2.62
CA SER A 36 -2.97 -40.81 -2.48
C SER A 36 -2.30 -40.90 -3.85
N TRP A 37 -2.93 -41.58 -4.81
CA TRP A 37 -2.42 -41.67 -6.19
C TRP A 37 -2.36 -40.30 -6.85
N LEU A 38 -3.40 -39.48 -6.72
CA LEU A 38 -3.42 -38.13 -7.28
C LEU A 38 -2.26 -37.28 -6.75
N ILE A 39 -2.05 -37.27 -5.43
CA ILE A 39 -0.96 -36.52 -4.79
C ILE A 39 0.40 -37.02 -5.28
N LYS A 40 0.60 -38.35 -5.38
CA LYS A 40 1.86 -38.94 -5.87
C LYS A 40 2.15 -38.54 -7.31
N VAL A 41 1.18 -38.65 -8.20
CA VAL A 41 1.33 -38.29 -9.62
C VAL A 41 1.57 -36.80 -9.79
N GLN A 42 0.84 -35.93 -9.07
CA GLN A 42 1.04 -34.49 -9.12
C GLN A 42 2.44 -34.07 -8.63
N LYS A 43 2.90 -34.65 -7.52
CA LYS A 43 4.26 -34.42 -7.01
C LYS A 43 5.32 -34.88 -8.01
N MET A 44 5.17 -36.08 -8.56
CA MET A 44 6.11 -36.63 -9.53
C MET A 44 6.16 -35.78 -10.81
N LYS A 45 5.00 -35.34 -11.32
CA LYS A 45 4.91 -34.41 -12.45
C LYS A 45 5.63 -33.10 -12.15
N ALA A 46 5.46 -32.52 -10.97
CA ALA A 46 6.13 -31.29 -10.58
C ALA A 46 7.66 -31.45 -10.50
N VAL A 47 8.15 -32.58 -9.96
CA VAL A 47 9.59 -32.90 -9.90
C VAL A 47 10.17 -33.02 -11.31
N TYR A 48 9.54 -33.78 -12.20
CA TYR A 48 10.02 -33.90 -13.60
C TYR A 48 9.94 -32.58 -14.35
N HIS A 49 8.93 -31.75 -14.10
CA HIS A 49 8.85 -30.43 -14.70
C HIS A 49 10.01 -29.52 -14.27
N ILE A 50 10.43 -29.57 -12.99
CA ILE A 50 11.60 -28.84 -12.51
C ILE A 50 12.89 -29.40 -13.10
N LEU A 51 13.04 -30.72 -13.15
CA LEU A 51 14.22 -31.37 -13.75
C LEU A 51 14.38 -30.99 -15.24
N ASN A 52 13.28 -30.81 -15.96
CA ASN A 52 13.32 -30.33 -17.35
C ASN A 52 13.81 -28.89 -17.51
N MET A 53 13.77 -28.06 -16.45
CA MET A 53 14.34 -26.71 -16.46
C MET A 53 15.83 -26.68 -16.12
N CYS A 54 16.39 -27.79 -15.64
CA CYS A 54 17.80 -27.89 -15.29
C CYS A 54 18.65 -28.25 -16.52
N ASN A 55 19.93 -27.89 -16.47
CA ASN A 55 20.90 -28.31 -17.47
C ASN A 55 21.50 -29.66 -17.09
N ILE A 56 21.64 -30.56 -18.07
CA ILE A 56 22.18 -31.91 -17.86
C ILE A 56 23.59 -31.95 -18.44
N ASP A 57 24.59 -32.16 -17.58
CA ASP A 57 25.95 -32.39 -18.03
C ASP A 57 26.13 -33.88 -18.37
N VAL A 58 26.29 -34.16 -19.66
CA VAL A 58 26.46 -35.52 -20.20
C VAL A 58 27.78 -36.14 -19.72
N THR A 59 28.79 -35.32 -19.40
CA THR A 59 30.14 -35.80 -19.06
C THR A 59 30.22 -36.34 -17.63
N GLN A 60 29.63 -35.63 -16.66
CA GLN A 60 29.62 -36.02 -15.25
C GLN A 60 28.33 -36.73 -14.82
N GLN A 61 27.36 -36.88 -15.73
CA GLN A 61 26.01 -37.37 -15.41
C GLN A 61 25.37 -36.60 -14.23
N CYS A 62 25.68 -35.30 -14.15
CA CYS A 62 25.23 -34.42 -13.09
C CYS A 62 24.22 -33.41 -13.64
N VAL A 63 23.30 -32.97 -12.78
CA VAL A 63 22.32 -31.93 -13.10
C VAL A 63 22.79 -30.62 -12.50
N ILE A 64 22.91 -29.59 -13.34
CA ILE A 64 23.29 -28.23 -12.94
C ILE A 64 22.03 -27.37 -12.95
N ALA A 65 21.76 -26.70 -11.84
CA ALA A 65 20.61 -25.81 -11.68
C ALA A 65 21.05 -24.49 -11.04
N GLU A 66 20.64 -23.39 -11.66
CA GLU A 66 20.76 -22.05 -11.08
C GLU A 66 19.43 -21.69 -10.41
N ILE A 67 19.49 -21.39 -9.10
CA ILE A 67 18.28 -21.14 -8.30
C ILE A 67 18.41 -19.87 -7.47
N TRP A 68 17.31 -19.12 -7.40
CA TRP A 68 17.17 -18.03 -6.43
C TRP A 68 16.67 -18.58 -5.11
N PHE A 69 17.37 -18.27 -4.02
CA PHE A 69 16.92 -18.59 -2.67
C PHE A 69 17.25 -17.47 -1.69
N PRO A 70 16.46 -17.29 -0.61
CA PRO A 70 16.78 -16.33 0.44
C PRO A 70 18.07 -16.72 1.14
N VAL A 71 19.02 -15.79 1.27
CA VAL A 71 20.32 -16.00 1.95
C VAL A 71 20.13 -16.52 3.38
N ALA A 72 19.07 -16.09 4.07
CA ALA A 72 18.75 -16.52 5.43
C ALA A 72 18.38 -18.01 5.53
N ASP A 73 17.88 -18.62 4.46
CA ASP A 73 17.41 -20.02 4.44
C ASP A 73 18.43 -21.00 3.82
N ALA A 74 19.63 -20.52 3.49
CA ALA A 74 20.70 -21.30 2.86
C ALA A 74 21.08 -22.56 3.67
N THR A 75 21.15 -22.44 4.99
CA THR A 75 21.49 -23.55 5.90
C THR A 75 20.42 -24.64 5.90
N ARG A 76 19.14 -24.25 5.80
CA ARG A 76 18.01 -25.18 5.73
C ARG A 76 18.02 -25.96 4.43
N ILE A 77 18.33 -25.30 3.32
CA ILE A 77 18.44 -25.94 1.99
C ILE A 77 19.60 -26.94 1.98
N LYS A 78 20.78 -26.53 2.49
CA LYS A 78 21.95 -27.43 2.57
C LYS A 78 21.63 -28.71 3.35
N ARG A 79 20.99 -28.59 4.51
CA ARG A 79 20.56 -29.74 5.31
C ARG A 79 19.58 -30.64 4.57
N ALA A 80 18.63 -30.07 3.82
CA ALA A 80 17.67 -30.85 3.04
C ALA A 80 18.35 -31.63 1.90
N LEU A 81 19.38 -31.05 1.27
CA LEU A 81 20.20 -31.72 0.26
C LEU A 81 21.04 -32.86 0.87
N GLU A 82 21.65 -32.65 2.03
CA GLU A 82 22.39 -33.68 2.77
C GLU A 82 21.49 -34.87 3.14
N GLN A 83 20.27 -34.60 3.63
CA GLN A 83 19.27 -35.65 3.90
C GLN A 83 18.83 -36.41 2.64
N GLY A 84 18.67 -35.71 1.51
CA GLY A 84 18.33 -36.34 0.23
C GLY A 84 19.44 -37.26 -0.29
N MET A 85 20.70 -36.89 -0.07
CA MET A 85 21.87 -37.73 -0.37
C MET A 85 21.90 -38.98 0.51
N GLU A 86 21.71 -38.84 1.83
CA GLU A 86 21.69 -39.98 2.77
C GLU A 86 20.60 -41.00 2.38
N LEU A 87 19.40 -40.53 2.03
CA LEU A 87 18.29 -41.38 1.63
C LEU A 87 18.50 -42.09 0.29
N SER A 88 19.27 -41.49 -0.62
CA SER A 88 19.58 -42.08 -1.93
C SER A 88 20.78 -43.01 -1.91
N GLY A 89 21.56 -43.03 -0.81
CA GLY A 89 22.79 -43.83 -0.70
C GLY A 89 23.90 -43.38 -1.66
N SER A 90 23.80 -42.18 -2.22
CA SER A 90 24.79 -41.63 -3.14
C SER A 90 26.06 -41.19 -2.38
N SER A 91 27.23 -41.47 -2.95
CA SER A 91 28.52 -41.02 -2.42
C SER A 91 28.88 -39.59 -2.82
N MET A 92 28.13 -38.97 -3.73
CA MET A 92 28.41 -37.64 -4.25
C MET A 92 27.72 -36.56 -3.40
N ALA A 93 28.53 -35.71 -2.76
CA ALA A 93 28.02 -34.59 -1.98
C ALA A 93 27.39 -33.52 -2.88
N PRO A 94 26.19 -33.01 -2.54
CA PRO A 94 25.58 -31.92 -3.27
C PRO A 94 26.41 -30.65 -3.11
N ILE A 95 26.84 -30.06 -4.22
CA ILE A 95 27.65 -28.84 -4.24
C ILE A 95 26.72 -27.64 -4.38
N MET A 96 26.79 -26.71 -3.43
CA MET A 96 26.08 -25.43 -3.50
C MET A 96 27.09 -24.30 -3.57
N THR A 97 27.21 -23.69 -4.74
CA THR A 97 28.13 -22.56 -4.97
C THR A 97 27.33 -21.28 -5.18
N THR A 98 27.71 -20.21 -4.47
CA THR A 98 27.12 -18.89 -4.68
C THR A 98 27.70 -18.26 -5.93
N VAL A 99 26.88 -18.08 -6.96
CA VAL A 99 27.26 -17.38 -8.19
C VAL A 99 26.91 -15.90 -8.05
N GLN A 100 27.84 -15.01 -8.42
CA GLN A 100 27.54 -13.58 -8.52
C GLN A 100 26.92 -13.30 -9.90
N SER A 101 25.62 -12.97 -9.91
CA SER A 101 24.93 -12.56 -11.12
C SER A 101 24.74 -11.04 -11.18
N LYS A 102 24.70 -10.49 -12.39
CA LYS A 102 24.29 -9.11 -12.67
C LYS A 102 22.78 -8.96 -12.84
N THR A 103 22.04 -10.05 -12.95
CA THR A 103 20.57 -10.03 -13.12
C THR A 103 19.90 -9.60 -11.82
N ALA A 104 18.81 -8.82 -11.94
CA ALA A 104 18.04 -8.37 -10.79
C ALA A 104 17.38 -9.58 -10.10
N PRO A 105 17.66 -9.83 -8.81
CA PRO A 105 17.03 -10.92 -8.08
C PRO A 105 15.53 -10.64 -7.83
N PRO A 106 14.71 -11.68 -7.67
CA PRO A 106 13.30 -11.53 -7.35
C PRO A 106 13.08 -10.99 -5.93
N THR A 107 12.00 -10.22 -5.75
CA THR A 107 11.58 -9.72 -4.44
C THR A 107 10.78 -10.78 -3.69
N PHE A 108 11.13 -11.00 -2.42
CA PHE A 108 10.44 -11.96 -1.55
C PHE A 108 10.13 -11.32 -0.19
N ASN A 109 8.83 -11.18 0.10
CA ASN A 109 8.32 -10.67 1.37
C ASN A 109 7.80 -11.84 2.21
N ARG A 110 8.33 -11.99 3.43
CA ARG A 110 7.84 -13.00 4.37
C ARG A 110 6.48 -12.58 4.93
N THR A 111 5.43 -13.29 4.54
CA THR A 111 4.07 -13.04 5.01
C THR A 111 3.69 -14.01 6.13
N ASN A 112 2.86 -13.53 7.05
CA ASN A 112 2.15 -14.36 8.02
C ASN A 112 0.66 -14.37 7.65
N LYS A 113 -0.15 -15.21 8.32
CA LYS A 113 -1.60 -15.29 8.11
C LYS A 113 -2.29 -13.93 8.17
N PHE A 114 -1.82 -13.04 9.03
CA PHE A 114 -2.33 -11.68 9.18
C PHE A 114 -1.88 -10.75 8.04
N THR A 115 -0.60 -10.74 7.70
CA THR A 115 -0.03 -9.78 6.73
C THR A 115 -0.25 -10.17 5.27
N ALA A 116 -0.57 -11.45 4.99
CA ALA A 116 -0.79 -11.95 3.64
C ALA A 116 -1.89 -11.18 2.89
N GLY A 117 -3.01 -10.87 3.55
CA GLY A 117 -4.10 -10.11 2.92
C GLY A 117 -3.69 -8.70 2.50
N PHE A 118 -2.94 -8.00 3.36
CA PHE A 118 -2.43 -6.65 3.07
C PHE A 118 -1.33 -6.66 2.01
N GLN A 119 -0.45 -7.66 2.04
CA GLN A 119 0.59 -7.82 1.03
C GLN A 119 -0.02 -8.04 -0.36
N ASN A 120 -1.03 -8.91 -0.47
CA ASN A 120 -1.70 -9.17 -1.74
C ASN A 120 -2.33 -7.90 -2.35
N ILE A 121 -2.85 -6.99 -1.51
CA ILE A 121 -3.41 -5.70 -1.99
C ILE A 121 -2.30 -4.79 -2.53
N VAL A 122 -1.14 -4.76 -1.87
CA VAL A 122 0.02 -4.00 -2.35
C VAL A 122 0.55 -4.61 -3.65
N ASP A 123 0.72 -5.92 -3.69
CA ASP A 123 1.26 -6.64 -4.85
C ASP A 123 0.32 -6.57 -6.07
N ALA A 124 -0.99 -6.37 -5.84
CA ALA A 124 -1.96 -6.16 -6.91
C ALA A 124 -1.74 -4.84 -7.68
N TYR A 125 -1.14 -3.82 -7.04
CA TYR A 125 -0.74 -2.59 -7.73
C TYR A 125 0.58 -2.77 -8.49
N GLY A 126 1.53 -3.47 -7.88
CA GLY A 126 2.80 -3.81 -8.49
C GLY A 126 3.75 -4.47 -7.51
N VAL A 127 4.63 -5.34 -8.04
CA VAL A 127 5.67 -5.98 -7.23
C VAL A 127 6.83 -5.00 -7.03
N GLY A 128 7.19 -4.74 -5.78
CA GLY A 128 8.27 -3.81 -5.44
C GLY A 128 9.64 -4.26 -5.93
N SER A 129 10.55 -3.30 -6.14
CA SER A 129 11.91 -3.57 -6.57
C SER A 129 12.73 -4.28 -5.49
N TYR A 130 13.82 -4.94 -5.91
CA TYR A 130 14.66 -5.69 -4.97
C TYR A 130 15.24 -4.79 -3.87
N ARG A 131 14.96 -5.15 -2.61
CA ARG A 131 15.35 -4.43 -1.39
C ARG A 131 14.80 -3.00 -1.29
N GLU A 132 13.71 -2.70 -1.98
CA GLU A 132 12.91 -1.49 -1.75
C GLU A 132 12.10 -1.60 -0.45
N ILE A 133 11.78 -0.47 0.18
CA ILE A 133 10.88 -0.43 1.33
C ILE A 133 9.49 -0.92 0.91
N ASN A 134 9.04 -1.99 1.54
CA ASN A 134 7.69 -2.51 1.36
C ASN A 134 6.67 -1.57 2.03
N PRO A 135 5.63 -1.10 1.33
CA PRO A 135 4.59 -0.26 1.93
C PRO A 135 3.59 -1.06 2.79
N ALA A 136 3.51 -2.38 2.64
CA ALA A 136 2.53 -3.23 3.33
C ALA A 136 2.47 -3.05 4.86
N PRO A 137 3.58 -2.93 5.61
CA PRO A 137 3.54 -2.70 7.06
C PRO A 137 2.79 -1.41 7.44
N TYR A 138 2.89 -0.36 6.63
CA TYR A 138 2.19 0.90 6.87
C TYR A 138 0.72 0.78 6.46
N THR A 139 0.46 0.15 5.31
CA THR A 139 -0.89 -0.12 4.79
C THR A 139 -1.76 -0.89 5.78
N ILE A 140 -1.19 -1.77 6.61
CA ILE A 140 -1.93 -2.49 7.67
C ILE A 140 -2.76 -1.55 8.55
N ILE A 141 -2.24 -0.36 8.87
CA ILE A 141 -2.91 0.60 9.74
C ILE A 141 -3.54 1.73 8.94
N THR A 142 -2.81 2.32 7.99
CA THR A 142 -3.28 3.51 7.27
C THR A 142 -4.48 3.21 6.38
N PHE A 143 -4.54 2.05 5.72
CA PHE A 143 -5.66 1.72 4.84
C PHE A 143 -6.98 1.54 5.62
N PRO A 144 -7.05 0.71 6.68
CA PRO A 144 -8.25 0.63 7.51
C PRO A 144 -8.63 1.95 8.19
N PHE A 145 -7.65 2.77 8.58
CA PHE A 145 -7.91 4.07 9.19
C PHE A 145 -8.53 5.07 8.21
N LEU A 146 -8.02 5.17 6.98
CA LEU A 146 -8.59 6.04 5.95
C LEU A 146 -9.99 5.58 5.54
N PHE A 147 -10.18 4.26 5.43
CA PHE A 147 -11.51 3.69 5.25
C PHE A 147 -12.47 4.12 6.36
N ALA A 148 -12.03 4.05 7.62
CA ALA A 148 -12.85 4.42 8.76
C ALA A 148 -13.20 5.92 8.80
N VAL A 149 -12.33 6.79 8.30
CA VAL A 149 -12.64 8.23 8.17
C VAL A 149 -13.78 8.48 7.18
N MET A 150 -13.85 7.67 6.10
CA MET A 150 -14.91 7.71 5.09
C MET A 150 -16.19 7.01 5.56
N PHE A 151 -16.04 5.87 6.24
CA PHE A 151 -17.12 5.01 6.74
C PHE A 151 -17.26 5.14 8.28
N GLY A 152 -17.28 6.37 8.78
CA GLY A 152 -17.28 6.65 10.21
C GLY A 152 -18.69 6.59 10.81
N ASP A 153 -19.16 5.38 11.13
CA ASP A 153 -20.40 5.14 11.86
C ASP A 153 -20.20 4.01 12.86
N CYS A 154 -20.49 4.27 14.13
CA CYS A 154 -20.32 3.31 15.22
C CYS A 154 -21.22 2.08 15.05
N GLY A 155 -22.45 2.26 14.56
CA GLY A 155 -23.43 1.18 14.38
C GLY A 155 -23.03 0.23 13.26
N HIS A 156 -22.80 0.78 12.06
CA HIS A 156 -22.35 -0.02 10.91
C HIS A 156 -20.97 -0.64 11.14
N GLY A 157 -20.04 0.07 11.78
CA GLY A 157 -18.74 -0.46 12.18
C GLY A 157 -18.86 -1.67 13.12
N THR A 158 -19.83 -1.66 14.05
CA THR A 158 -20.10 -2.79 14.95
C THR A 158 -20.62 -4.01 14.18
N VAL A 159 -21.54 -3.83 13.23
CA VAL A 159 -22.03 -4.95 12.38
C VAL A 159 -20.89 -5.57 11.58
N MET A 160 -20.04 -4.73 10.97
CA MET A 160 -18.88 -5.18 10.20
C MET A 160 -17.85 -5.90 11.08
N LEU A 161 -17.61 -5.42 12.29
CA LEU A 161 -16.75 -6.06 13.28
C LEU A 161 -17.28 -7.46 13.66
N LEU A 162 -18.58 -7.58 13.94
CA LEU A 162 -19.20 -8.87 14.29
C LEU A 162 -19.09 -9.89 13.15
N ALA A 163 -19.34 -9.45 11.91
CA ALA A 163 -19.18 -10.30 10.74
C ALA A 163 -17.72 -10.76 10.53
N ALA A 164 -16.75 -9.85 10.71
CA ALA A 164 -15.34 -10.18 10.61
C ALA A 164 -14.89 -11.14 11.73
N LEU A 165 -15.34 -10.89 12.96
CA LEU A 165 -15.01 -11.71 14.12
C LEU A 165 -15.58 -13.13 13.96
N TRP A 166 -16.79 -13.28 13.42
CA TRP A 166 -17.36 -14.57 13.08
C TRP A 166 -16.51 -15.35 12.06
N MET A 167 -16.01 -14.69 11.01
CA MET A 167 -15.10 -15.31 10.03
C MET A 167 -13.75 -15.72 10.63
N VAL A 168 -13.21 -14.92 11.55
CA VAL A 168 -11.93 -15.22 12.21
C VAL A 168 -12.07 -16.37 13.21
N LEU A 169 -13.15 -16.42 13.99
CA LEU A 169 -13.38 -17.51 14.96
C LEU A 169 -13.60 -18.85 14.27
N ASN A 170 -14.33 -18.88 13.16
CA ASN A 170 -14.67 -20.10 12.41
C ASN A 170 -13.68 -20.44 11.29
N GLU A 171 -12.46 -19.89 11.32
CA GLU A 171 -11.45 -20.03 10.27
C GLU A 171 -11.19 -21.49 9.87
N ARG A 172 -11.03 -22.41 10.84
CA ARG A 172 -10.71 -23.82 10.57
C ARG A 172 -11.83 -24.55 9.83
N HIS A 173 -13.08 -24.29 10.23
CA HIS A 173 -14.25 -24.91 9.62
C HIS A 173 -14.41 -24.39 8.18
N LEU A 174 -14.32 -23.07 7.99
CA LEU A 174 -14.48 -22.43 6.69
C LEU A 174 -13.37 -22.78 5.69
N LEU A 175 -12.13 -22.96 6.15
CA LEU A 175 -11.03 -23.46 5.30
C LEU A 175 -11.24 -24.90 4.83
N SER A 176 -11.89 -25.73 5.64
CA SER A 176 -12.17 -27.14 5.27
C SER A 176 -13.29 -27.27 4.24
N GLN A 177 -14.20 -26.30 4.23
CA GLN A 177 -15.32 -26.23 3.30
C GLN A 177 -14.85 -25.56 2.00
N LYS A 178 -14.42 -26.37 1.02
CA LYS A 178 -14.09 -25.86 -0.32
C LYS A 178 -15.35 -25.25 -0.93
N THR A 179 -15.41 -23.92 -0.97
CA THR A 179 -16.51 -23.17 -1.55
C THR A 179 -16.06 -22.61 -2.90
N ASP A 180 -16.86 -22.82 -3.94
CA ASP A 180 -16.54 -22.35 -5.30
C ASP A 180 -16.91 -20.87 -5.54
N ASN A 181 -17.58 -20.22 -4.58
CA ASN A 181 -17.98 -18.83 -4.68
C ASN A 181 -16.76 -17.89 -4.56
N GLU A 182 -16.34 -17.30 -5.68
CA GLU A 182 -15.17 -16.39 -5.76
C GLU A 182 -15.30 -15.17 -4.84
N ILE A 183 -16.51 -14.61 -4.73
CA ILE A 183 -16.80 -13.47 -3.85
C ILE A 183 -16.50 -13.86 -2.40
N TRP A 184 -17.02 -15.00 -1.96
CA TRP A 184 -16.82 -15.50 -0.60
C TRP A 184 -15.34 -15.75 -0.31
N ASN A 185 -14.63 -16.37 -1.25
CA ASN A 185 -13.20 -16.61 -1.12
C ASN A 185 -12.42 -15.29 -0.98
N THR A 186 -12.77 -14.26 -1.75
CA THR A 186 -12.12 -12.94 -1.65
C THR A 186 -12.33 -12.31 -0.27
N PHE A 187 -13.56 -12.30 0.24
CA PHE A 187 -13.86 -11.80 1.60
C PHE A 187 -13.15 -12.59 2.69
N PHE A 188 -13.09 -13.92 2.58
CA PHE A 188 -12.44 -14.77 3.57
C PHE A 188 -10.92 -14.57 3.62
N HIS A 189 -10.26 -14.38 2.47
CA HIS A 189 -8.84 -14.02 2.43
C HIS A 189 -8.58 -12.63 3.06
N GLY A 190 -9.54 -11.70 2.94
CA GLY A 190 -9.50 -10.36 3.53
C GLY A 190 -10.00 -10.24 4.98
N ARG A 191 -10.26 -11.34 5.71
CA ARG A 191 -10.92 -11.30 7.03
C ARG A 191 -10.25 -10.38 8.07
N TYR A 192 -8.92 -10.34 8.12
CA TYR A 192 -8.18 -9.49 9.07
C TYR A 192 -8.23 -8.00 8.69
N LEU A 193 -8.37 -7.71 7.40
CA LEU A 193 -8.54 -6.34 6.91
C LEU A 193 -9.92 -5.80 7.28
N ILE A 194 -10.98 -6.60 7.09
CA ILE A 194 -12.35 -6.22 7.48
C ILE A 194 -12.44 -6.06 9.00
N LEU A 195 -11.75 -6.91 9.76
CA LEU A 195 -11.66 -6.80 11.22
C LEU A 195 -11.09 -5.44 11.65
N LEU A 196 -9.94 -5.04 11.08
CA LEU A 196 -9.33 -3.75 11.39
C LEU A 196 -10.20 -2.57 10.93
N MET A 197 -10.80 -2.66 9.75
CA MET A 197 -11.74 -1.64 9.27
C MET A 197 -12.93 -1.46 10.23
N GLY A 198 -13.42 -2.55 10.83
CA GLY A 198 -14.52 -2.51 11.80
C GLY A 198 -14.11 -1.80 13.09
N ILE A 199 -12.95 -2.14 13.63
CA ILE A 199 -12.42 -1.50 14.84
C ILE A 199 -12.20 0.00 14.62
N PHE A 200 -11.55 0.39 13.52
CA PHE A 200 -11.30 1.80 13.23
C PHE A 200 -12.59 2.55 12.91
N SER A 201 -13.57 1.94 12.23
CA SER A 201 -14.87 2.55 11.93
C SER A 201 -15.68 2.84 13.19
N ILE A 202 -15.62 1.95 14.20
CA ILE A 202 -16.20 2.23 15.52
C ILE A 202 -15.50 3.42 16.17
N TYR A 203 -14.16 3.45 16.16
CA TYR A 203 -13.39 4.56 16.72
C TYR A 203 -13.75 5.90 16.05
N THR A 204 -13.74 5.98 14.72
CA THR A 204 -14.07 7.22 14.00
C THR A 204 -15.55 7.57 14.10
N GLY A 205 -16.45 6.59 14.14
CA GLY A 205 -17.88 6.79 14.39
C GLY A 205 -18.15 7.42 15.77
N LEU A 206 -17.40 6.99 16.79
CA LEU A 206 -17.43 7.61 18.11
C LEU A 206 -16.85 9.04 18.11
N ILE A 207 -15.78 9.30 17.36
CA ILE A 207 -15.24 10.68 17.18
C ILE A 207 -16.25 11.59 16.48
N TYR A 208 -16.95 11.11 15.45
CA TYR A 208 -18.03 11.86 14.81
C TYR A 208 -19.31 11.94 15.66
N ASN A 209 -19.38 11.13 16.72
CA ASN A 209 -20.55 10.96 17.56
C ASN A 209 -21.80 10.58 16.74
N ASP A 210 -21.64 9.62 15.83
CA ASP A 210 -22.70 9.12 14.96
C ASP A 210 -22.82 7.59 15.10
N CYS A 211 -24.00 7.15 15.52
CA CYS A 211 -24.40 5.75 15.64
C CYS A 211 -25.78 5.60 15.00
N PHE A 212 -25.85 5.01 13.80
CA PHE A 212 -27.09 4.89 13.02
C PHE A 212 -27.83 6.24 12.86
N SER A 213 -27.12 7.32 12.55
CA SER A 213 -27.61 8.71 12.45
C SER A 213 -28.01 9.38 13.77
N LYS A 214 -27.77 8.73 14.92
CA LYS A 214 -28.07 9.23 16.26
C LYS A 214 -26.78 9.51 17.04
N SER A 215 -26.81 10.57 17.83
CA SER A 215 -25.68 10.99 18.66
C SER A 215 -25.81 10.46 20.09
N LEU A 216 -24.68 10.14 20.70
CA LEU A 216 -24.58 9.64 22.07
C LEU A 216 -24.17 10.77 23.01
N ASN A 217 -24.98 11.03 24.04
CA ASN A 217 -24.67 12.00 25.08
C ASN A 217 -23.97 11.32 26.27
N ILE A 218 -22.65 11.19 26.21
CA ILE A 218 -21.84 10.48 27.22
C ILE A 218 -21.39 11.44 28.33
N PHE A 219 -20.90 12.63 27.98
CA PHE A 219 -20.28 13.57 28.93
C PHE A 219 -21.15 14.80 29.27
N GLY A 220 -22.35 14.90 28.69
CA GLY A 220 -23.16 16.12 28.76
C GLY A 220 -22.78 17.13 27.67
N SER A 221 -23.79 17.79 27.08
CA SER A 221 -23.60 18.84 26.08
C SER A 221 -22.84 20.03 26.69
N SER A 222 -21.88 20.57 25.95
CA SER A 222 -21.17 21.82 26.32
C SER A 222 -22.00 23.07 26.03
N TRP A 223 -23.11 22.89 25.32
CA TRP A 223 -24.10 23.93 25.04
C TRP A 223 -25.28 23.83 26.00
N SER A 224 -25.69 24.99 26.54
CA SER A 224 -26.82 25.11 27.44
C SER A 224 -27.79 26.19 26.95
N VAL A 225 -29.09 25.89 27.03
CA VAL A 225 -30.15 26.80 26.56
C VAL A 225 -30.64 27.73 27.68
N GLN A 226 -30.43 27.36 28.94
CA GLN A 226 -30.94 28.08 30.11
C GLN A 226 -30.54 29.57 30.17
N PRO A 227 -29.32 29.98 29.81
CA PRO A 227 -28.91 31.38 29.87
C PRO A 227 -29.66 32.29 28.88
N MET A 228 -30.15 31.74 27.76
CA MET A 228 -30.96 32.50 26.79
C MET A 228 -32.31 32.94 27.37
N PHE A 229 -32.88 32.13 28.28
CA PHE A 229 -34.10 32.48 29.00
C PHE A 229 -33.84 33.41 30.18
N ARG A 230 -32.69 33.25 30.86
CA ARG A 230 -32.33 34.09 32.02
C ARG A 230 -31.97 35.52 31.64
N ASN A 231 -31.36 35.73 30.47
CA ASN A 231 -30.98 37.05 29.97
C ASN A 231 -32.12 37.77 29.20
N ALA A 232 -33.36 37.26 29.27
CA ALA A 232 -34.56 37.81 28.62
C ALA A 232 -34.49 37.95 27.09
N THR A 233 -33.52 37.31 26.43
CA THR A 233 -33.43 37.26 24.96
C THR A 233 -34.49 36.35 24.35
N TRP A 234 -34.84 35.26 25.04
CA TRP A 234 -35.91 34.34 24.63
C TRP A 234 -37.09 34.45 25.60
N ASN A 235 -38.21 34.91 25.06
CA ASN A 235 -39.49 34.96 25.77
C ASN A 235 -40.46 33.94 25.17
N THR A 236 -41.53 33.60 25.91
CA THR A 236 -42.58 32.67 25.44
C THR A 236 -43.17 33.10 24.09
N HIS A 237 -43.37 34.41 23.88
CA HIS A 237 -43.84 34.96 22.60
C HIS A 237 -42.86 34.68 21.43
N VAL A 238 -41.55 34.79 21.66
CA VAL A 238 -40.53 34.56 20.62
C VAL A 238 -40.48 33.08 20.22
N MET A 239 -40.77 32.18 21.16
CA MET A 239 -40.84 30.73 20.92
C MET A 239 -42.11 30.32 20.17
N GLU A 240 -43.22 31.03 20.39
CA GLU A 240 -44.47 30.81 19.65
C GLU A 240 -44.42 31.40 18.23
N GLU A 241 -43.69 32.50 18.04
CA GLU A 241 -43.60 33.21 16.76
C GLU A 241 -42.54 32.61 15.82
N ASN A 242 -41.41 32.11 16.34
CA ASN A 242 -40.30 31.61 15.52
C ASN A 242 -40.15 30.09 15.55
N GLN A 243 -40.15 29.46 14.37
CA GLN A 243 -39.93 28.03 14.21
C GLN A 243 -38.48 27.59 14.48
N TYR A 244 -37.50 28.49 14.23
CA TYR A 244 -36.08 28.23 14.45
C TYR A 244 -35.49 29.26 15.40
N LEU A 245 -34.78 28.78 16.42
CA LEU A 245 -34.10 29.62 17.41
C LEU A 245 -32.59 29.48 17.23
N GLN A 246 -31.88 30.60 17.28
CA GLN A 246 -30.43 30.64 17.21
C GLN A 246 -29.83 30.88 18.60
N LEU A 247 -28.93 29.99 19.01
CA LEU A 247 -28.12 30.16 20.21
C LEU A 247 -26.97 31.12 19.90
N ASP A 248 -26.85 32.20 20.67
CA ASP A 248 -25.72 33.11 20.56
C ASP A 248 -24.57 32.65 21.46
N PRO A 249 -23.43 32.19 20.90
CA PRO A 249 -22.29 31.76 21.68
C PRO A 249 -21.58 32.89 22.42
N ALA A 250 -21.85 34.17 22.10
CA ALA A 250 -21.23 35.32 22.78
C ALA A 250 -21.82 35.55 24.17
N ILE A 251 -23.01 35.01 24.45
CA ILE A 251 -23.70 35.16 25.72
C ILE A 251 -23.08 34.19 26.75
N PRO A 252 -22.64 34.68 27.93
CA PRO A 252 -21.97 33.84 28.92
C PRO A 252 -22.89 32.72 29.40
N GLY A 253 -22.38 31.49 29.37
CA GLY A 253 -23.07 30.27 29.80
C GLY A 253 -23.81 29.53 28.70
N VAL A 254 -24.11 30.14 27.55
CA VAL A 254 -24.74 29.44 26.41
C VAL A 254 -23.78 28.40 25.86
N TYR A 255 -22.54 28.79 25.67
CA TYR A 255 -21.42 27.89 25.50
C TYR A 255 -20.61 27.87 26.80
N SER A 256 -20.31 26.68 27.32
CA SER A 256 -19.56 26.50 28.58
C SER A 256 -18.12 27.03 28.51
N GLY A 257 -17.61 27.33 27.31
CA GLY A 257 -16.23 27.75 27.06
C GLY A 257 -15.26 26.59 26.85
N ASN A 258 -15.67 25.35 27.16
CA ASN A 258 -14.85 24.16 26.97
C ASN A 258 -15.43 23.29 25.84
N PRO A 259 -14.59 22.77 24.92
CA PRO A 259 -15.04 21.82 23.90
C PRO A 259 -15.48 20.49 24.54
N TYR A 260 -16.36 19.77 23.83
CA TYR A 260 -16.81 18.45 24.27
C TYR A 260 -15.59 17.51 24.40
N PRO A 261 -15.44 16.78 25.53
CA PRO A 261 -14.20 16.06 25.81
C PRO A 261 -13.78 14.99 24.79
N PHE A 262 -14.74 14.39 24.07
CA PHE A 262 -14.46 13.30 23.15
C PHE A 262 -15.41 13.32 21.95
N GLY A 263 -14.89 13.69 20.79
CA GLY A 263 -15.66 13.74 19.54
C GLY A 263 -16.50 15.01 19.40
N ILE A 264 -17.58 14.93 18.63
CA ILE A 264 -18.45 16.07 18.33
C ILE A 264 -19.59 16.15 19.36
N ASP A 265 -19.93 17.38 19.77
CA ASP A 265 -21.01 17.62 20.73
C ASP A 265 -22.37 17.10 20.19
N PRO A 266 -23.13 16.30 20.97
CA PRO A 266 -24.44 15.78 20.58
C PRO A 266 -25.46 16.84 20.11
N ILE A 267 -25.35 18.09 20.58
CA ILE A 267 -26.30 19.15 20.22
C ILE A 267 -26.35 19.40 18.71
N TRP A 268 -25.23 19.18 18.00
CA TRP A 268 -25.14 19.39 16.56
C TRP A 268 -26.02 18.44 15.77
N ASN A 269 -26.38 17.26 16.30
CA ASN A 269 -27.29 16.38 15.58
C ASN A 269 -28.74 16.88 15.57
N LEU A 270 -29.11 17.68 16.59
CA LEU A 270 -30.43 18.30 16.71
C LEU A 270 -30.51 19.64 15.94
N ALA A 271 -29.38 20.29 15.69
CA ALA A 271 -29.32 21.59 15.06
C ALA A 271 -29.67 21.56 13.55
N SER A 272 -30.38 22.57 13.06
CA SER A 272 -30.70 22.70 11.63
C SER A 272 -29.47 23.04 10.78
N ASN A 273 -28.50 23.77 11.34
CA ASN A 273 -27.25 24.16 10.68
C ASN A 273 -26.12 23.13 10.79
N LYS A 274 -26.42 21.88 11.13
CA LYS A 274 -25.42 20.81 11.33
C LYS A 274 -24.52 20.58 10.12
N LEU A 275 -25.09 20.64 8.92
CA LEU A 275 -24.36 20.36 7.68
C LEU A 275 -23.28 21.42 7.43
N THR A 276 -23.58 22.69 7.71
CA THR A 276 -22.61 23.79 7.53
C THR A 276 -21.40 23.61 8.45
N PHE A 277 -21.62 23.23 9.72
CA PHE A 277 -20.55 22.95 10.67
C PHE A 277 -19.74 21.71 10.29
N LEU A 278 -20.42 20.58 10.07
CA LEU A 278 -19.78 19.29 9.80
C LEU A 278 -19.02 19.29 8.48
N ASN A 279 -19.54 19.93 7.43
CA ASN A 279 -18.85 20.01 6.14
C ASN A 279 -17.56 20.83 6.24
N SER A 280 -17.60 21.97 6.95
CA SER A 280 -16.41 22.79 7.20
C SER A 280 -15.35 22.03 8.00
N TYR A 281 -15.76 21.26 9.02
CA TYR A 281 -14.87 20.41 9.79
C TYR A 281 -14.27 19.27 8.95
N LYS A 282 -15.11 18.48 8.27
CA LYS A 282 -14.69 17.31 7.49
C LYS A 282 -13.77 17.70 6.33
N MET A 283 -14.04 18.79 5.63
CA MET A 283 -13.19 19.28 4.54
C MET A 283 -11.80 19.69 5.04
N LYS A 284 -11.71 20.36 6.19
CA LYS A 284 -10.40 20.74 6.77
C LYS A 284 -9.64 19.53 7.28
N MET A 285 -10.34 18.61 7.96
CA MET A 285 -9.73 17.39 8.48
C MET A 285 -9.21 16.49 7.36
N SER A 286 -9.94 16.33 6.25
CA SER A 286 -9.49 15.53 5.11
C SER A 286 -8.23 16.09 4.45
N VAL A 287 -8.14 17.42 4.31
CA VAL A 287 -6.93 18.10 3.80
C VAL A 287 -5.74 17.85 4.72
N VAL A 288 -5.92 17.97 6.04
CA VAL A 288 -4.85 17.73 7.03
C VAL A 288 -4.36 16.27 6.96
N LEU A 289 -5.27 15.29 6.97
CA LEU A 289 -4.90 13.87 6.87
C LEU A 289 -4.19 13.55 5.54
N GLY A 290 -4.69 14.08 4.41
CA GLY A 290 -4.09 13.86 3.10
C GLY A 290 -2.66 14.37 3.00
N ILE A 291 -2.40 15.58 3.50
CA ILE A 291 -1.06 16.19 3.46
C ILE A 291 -0.09 15.43 4.38
N VAL A 292 -0.53 15.04 5.58
CA VAL A 292 0.30 14.24 6.49
C VAL A 292 0.67 12.89 5.87
N GLN A 293 -0.29 12.23 5.21
CA GLN A 293 -0.04 10.96 4.52
C GLN A 293 0.91 11.10 3.32
N MET A 294 0.74 12.15 2.51
CA MET A 294 1.64 12.43 1.38
C MET A 294 3.06 12.73 1.86
N VAL A 295 3.23 13.58 2.87
CA VAL A 295 4.53 13.91 3.46
C VAL A 295 5.19 12.64 4.02
N PHE A 296 4.44 11.77 4.69
CA PHE A 296 4.94 10.47 5.15
C PHE A 296 5.46 9.61 3.99
N GLY A 297 4.74 9.56 2.86
CA GLY A 297 5.18 8.85 1.64
C GLY A 297 6.50 9.38 1.09
N VAL A 298 6.67 10.70 1.00
CA VAL A 298 7.92 11.32 0.54
C VAL A 298 9.08 11.06 1.52
N ILE A 299 8.82 11.00 2.83
CA ILE A 299 9.85 10.61 3.81
C ILE A 299 10.33 9.16 3.59
N LEU A 300 9.47 8.24 3.14
CA LEU A 300 9.89 6.87 2.80
C LEU A 300 10.85 6.83 1.61
N SER A 301 10.70 7.75 0.64
CA SER A 301 11.62 7.83 -0.51
C SER A 301 13.04 8.21 -0.08
N LEU A 302 13.20 9.03 0.96
CA LEU A 302 14.51 9.36 1.55
C LEU A 302 15.22 8.11 2.06
N PHE A 303 14.52 7.25 2.82
CA PHE A 303 15.12 6.03 3.34
C PHE A 303 15.57 5.08 2.22
N ASN A 304 14.80 4.99 1.13
CA ASN A 304 15.22 4.25 -0.07
C ASN A 304 16.50 4.84 -0.67
N HIS A 305 16.57 6.16 -0.89
CA HIS A 305 17.76 6.80 -1.46
C HIS A 305 19.00 6.68 -0.59
N ILE A 306 18.86 6.76 0.74
CA ILE A 306 19.95 6.53 1.70
C ILE A 306 20.46 5.10 1.59
N TYR A 307 19.55 4.12 1.54
CA TYR A 307 19.90 2.71 1.49
C TYR A 307 20.64 2.32 0.21
N PHE A 308 20.17 2.79 -0.94
CA PHE A 308 20.84 2.58 -2.23
C PHE A 308 22.07 3.50 -2.45
N ARG A 309 22.42 4.34 -1.45
CA ARG A 309 23.53 5.31 -1.50
C ARG A 309 23.50 6.26 -2.70
N ARG A 310 22.30 6.62 -3.17
CA ARG A 310 22.10 7.54 -4.30
C ARG A 310 21.98 8.98 -3.80
N THR A 311 23.10 9.55 -3.35
CA THR A 311 23.15 10.90 -2.73
C THR A 311 22.66 12.01 -3.67
N LEU A 312 22.88 11.88 -4.98
CA LEU A 312 22.38 12.83 -5.99
C LEU A 312 20.85 12.94 -5.97
N ASN A 313 20.13 11.82 -5.84
CA ASN A 313 18.67 11.86 -5.80
C ASN A 313 18.14 12.50 -4.52
N ILE A 314 18.87 12.41 -3.40
CA ILE A 314 18.48 13.09 -2.16
C ILE A 314 18.48 14.62 -2.37
N ILE A 315 19.54 15.16 -2.98
CA ILE A 315 19.69 16.61 -3.17
C ILE A 315 18.79 17.14 -4.28
N LEU A 316 18.61 16.37 -5.36
CA LEU A 316 17.95 16.85 -6.57
C LEU A 316 16.46 16.53 -6.66
N GLN A 317 15.99 15.51 -5.92
CA GLN A 317 14.60 15.06 -5.95
C GLN A 317 13.94 15.25 -4.59
N PHE A 318 14.45 14.59 -3.54
CA PHE A 318 13.81 14.62 -2.22
C PHE A 318 13.76 16.01 -1.59
N ILE A 319 14.87 16.77 -1.59
CA ILE A 319 14.90 18.11 -0.98
C ILE A 319 13.92 19.08 -1.68
N PRO A 320 13.95 19.25 -3.01
CA PRO A 320 13.00 20.11 -3.71
C PRO A 320 11.54 19.67 -3.52
N GLU A 321 11.25 18.37 -3.56
CA GLU A 321 9.91 17.82 -3.36
C GLU A 321 9.36 18.13 -1.95
N MET A 322 10.19 17.96 -0.92
CA MET A 322 9.83 18.31 0.47
C MET A 322 9.62 19.81 0.66
N ILE A 323 10.49 20.66 0.09
CA ILE A 323 10.33 22.12 0.15
C ILE A 323 9.02 22.53 -0.52
N PHE A 324 8.75 22.01 -1.73
CA PHE A 324 7.54 22.32 -2.48
C PHE A 324 6.26 21.98 -1.69
N ILE A 325 6.16 20.76 -1.17
CA ILE A 325 4.97 20.29 -0.44
C ILE A 325 4.80 21.06 0.89
N LEU A 326 5.88 21.26 1.65
CA LEU A 326 5.79 21.96 2.94
C LEU A 326 5.47 23.45 2.79
N CYS A 327 6.05 24.13 1.79
CA CYS A 327 5.81 25.56 1.56
C CYS A 327 4.37 25.86 1.13
N LEU A 328 3.76 25.01 0.30
CA LEU A 328 2.39 25.23 -0.18
C LEU A 328 1.35 24.56 0.73
N PHE A 329 1.41 23.24 0.83
CA PHE A 329 0.39 22.44 1.52
C PHE A 329 0.64 22.37 3.02
N GLY A 330 1.91 22.31 3.47
CA GLY A 330 2.24 22.41 4.89
C GLY A 330 1.78 23.75 5.49
N TYR A 331 1.96 24.85 4.76
CA TYR A 331 1.45 26.16 5.17
C TYR A 331 -0.08 26.22 5.22
N LEU A 332 -0.78 25.54 4.30
CA LEU A 332 -2.25 25.41 4.36
C LEU A 332 -2.72 24.71 5.64
N VAL A 333 -2.05 23.62 6.05
CA VAL A 333 -2.33 22.93 7.33
C VAL A 333 -2.09 23.87 8.51
N PHE A 334 -0.99 24.62 8.48
CA PHE A 334 -0.70 25.63 9.50
C PHE A 334 -1.82 26.68 9.59
N MET A 335 -2.30 27.24 8.47
CA MET A 335 -3.40 28.21 8.46
C MET A 335 -4.69 27.64 9.06
N ILE A 336 -5.00 26.37 8.80
CA ILE A 336 -6.18 25.68 9.37
C ILE A 336 -6.07 25.60 10.89
N ILE A 337 -4.95 25.09 11.40
CA ILE A 337 -4.72 24.92 12.84
C ILE A 337 -4.67 26.29 13.54
N PHE A 338 -3.96 27.25 12.96
CA PHE A 338 -3.87 28.61 13.49
C PHE A 338 -5.25 29.26 13.59
N LYS A 339 -6.09 29.10 12.56
CA LYS A 339 -7.46 29.62 12.59
C LYS A 339 -8.30 28.97 13.71
N TRP A 340 -8.13 27.68 13.97
CA TRP A 340 -8.82 26.99 15.06
C TRP A 340 -8.37 27.45 16.45
N CYS A 341 -7.13 27.91 16.62
CA CYS A 341 -6.60 28.33 17.92
C CYS A 341 -6.82 29.82 18.25
N CYS A 342 -6.87 30.70 17.24
CA CYS A 342 -6.84 32.16 17.48
C CYS A 342 -8.18 32.87 17.32
N PHE A 343 -9.16 32.30 16.61
CA PHE A 343 -10.43 32.97 16.36
C PHE A 343 -11.52 32.48 17.32
N ASP A 344 -11.81 33.32 18.30
CA ASP A 344 -12.92 33.13 19.23
C ASP A 344 -14.23 33.75 18.73
N VAL A 345 -15.31 33.47 19.45
CA VAL A 345 -16.66 33.94 19.17
C VAL A 345 -16.73 35.47 18.99
N TYR A 346 -16.03 36.23 19.84
CA TYR A 346 -16.05 37.70 19.82
C TYR A 346 -15.37 38.31 18.59
N VAL A 347 -14.47 37.56 17.93
CA VAL A 347 -13.71 38.01 16.74
C VAL A 347 -14.24 37.34 15.46
N SER A 348 -15.29 36.50 15.58
CA SER A 348 -15.82 35.67 14.50
C SER A 348 -16.29 36.47 13.27
N GLN A 349 -16.79 37.69 13.46
CA GLN A 349 -17.26 38.55 12.36
C GLN A 349 -16.13 38.97 11.40
N HIS A 350 -14.90 39.05 11.90
CA HIS A 350 -13.73 39.42 11.10
C HIS A 350 -12.87 38.19 10.72
N ALA A 351 -13.38 36.97 10.93
CA ALA A 351 -12.61 35.75 10.67
C ALA A 351 -12.41 35.54 9.15
N PRO A 352 -11.17 35.58 8.65
CA PRO A 352 -10.91 35.57 7.22
C PRO A 352 -11.13 34.19 6.59
N SER A 353 -11.37 34.15 5.28
CA SER A 353 -11.48 32.89 4.54
C SER A 353 -10.09 32.33 4.20
N ILE A 354 -9.81 31.10 4.63
CA ILE A 354 -8.53 30.42 4.34
C ILE A 354 -8.38 30.21 2.82
N LEU A 355 -9.48 29.90 2.13
CA LEU A 355 -9.47 29.64 0.69
C LEU A 355 -9.06 30.89 -0.10
N ILE A 356 -9.60 32.06 0.26
CA ILE A 356 -9.25 33.32 -0.42
C ILE A 356 -7.79 33.68 -0.15
N HIS A 357 -7.31 33.54 1.10
CA HIS A 357 -5.90 33.75 1.44
C HIS A 357 -4.96 32.81 0.70
N PHE A 358 -5.38 31.57 0.44
CA PHE A 358 -4.60 30.61 -0.33
C PHE A 358 -4.58 30.95 -1.84
N ILE A 359 -5.69 31.42 -2.40
CA ILE A 359 -5.75 31.90 -3.80
C ILE A 359 -4.88 33.16 -3.97
N ASN A 360 -5.06 34.14 -3.09
CA ASN A 360 -4.35 35.41 -3.12
C ASN A 360 -2.84 35.24 -2.93
N MET A 361 -2.41 34.20 -2.22
CA MET A 361 -1.00 33.82 -2.10
C MET A 361 -0.36 33.54 -3.47
N PHE A 362 -1.04 32.82 -4.37
CA PHE A 362 -0.52 32.56 -5.72
C PHE A 362 -0.66 33.75 -6.68
N LEU A 363 -1.69 34.58 -6.50
CA LEU A 363 -1.93 35.76 -7.32
C LEU A 363 -1.14 37.00 -6.87
N PHE A 364 -0.41 36.93 -5.75
CA PHE A 364 0.29 38.07 -5.13
C PHE A 364 -0.60 39.30 -4.90
N ASN A 365 -1.90 39.08 -4.64
CA ASN A 365 -2.87 40.15 -4.41
C ASN A 365 -3.20 40.28 -2.92
N TYR A 366 -2.52 41.22 -2.25
CA TYR A 366 -2.65 41.44 -0.80
C TYR A 366 -3.47 42.68 -0.42
N SER A 367 -4.05 43.39 -1.40
CA SER A 367 -4.73 44.68 -1.20
C SER A 367 -6.24 44.57 -0.91
N ASP A 368 -6.78 43.36 -0.73
CA ASP A 368 -8.21 43.16 -0.51
C ASP A 368 -8.62 43.57 0.91
N SER A 369 -9.33 44.69 1.04
CA SER A 369 -9.82 45.22 2.32
C SER A 369 -10.90 44.34 2.98
N SER A 370 -11.47 43.37 2.24
CA SER A 370 -12.50 42.48 2.77
C SER A 370 -11.96 41.34 3.63
N ASN A 371 -10.67 40.97 3.48
CA ASN A 371 -10.05 39.88 4.21
C ASN A 371 -8.92 40.36 5.11
N ALA A 372 -9.18 40.39 6.41
CA ALA A 372 -8.15 40.74 7.40
C ALA A 372 -6.98 39.71 7.39
N PRO A 373 -5.74 40.16 7.67
CA PRO A 373 -4.60 39.27 7.83
C PRO A 373 -4.78 38.37 9.08
N LEU A 374 -4.36 37.10 8.98
CA LEU A 374 -4.39 36.13 10.09
C LEU A 374 -3.37 36.49 11.18
N TYR A 375 -2.18 36.93 10.79
CA TYR A 375 -1.09 37.26 11.71
C TYR A 375 -0.20 38.37 11.15
N LYS A 376 0.62 38.97 12.03
CA LYS A 376 1.54 40.04 11.67
C LYS A 376 2.58 39.54 10.66
N TYR A 377 2.84 40.31 9.60
CA TYR A 377 3.79 39.97 8.52
C TYR A 377 3.41 38.76 7.64
N GLN A 378 2.12 38.43 7.53
CA GLN A 378 1.64 37.33 6.68
C GLN A 378 2.08 37.46 5.20
N GLN A 379 2.07 38.69 4.65
CA GLN A 379 2.44 38.94 3.25
C GLN A 379 3.88 38.51 2.93
N GLU A 380 4.83 38.84 3.81
CA GLU A 380 6.24 38.50 3.65
C GLU A 380 6.45 36.99 3.65
N VAL A 381 5.80 36.30 4.58
CA VAL A 381 5.89 34.83 4.72
C VAL A 381 5.27 34.12 3.51
N GLN A 382 4.09 34.55 3.07
CA GLN A 382 3.42 33.96 1.89
C GLN A 382 4.25 34.18 0.62
N SER A 383 4.78 35.38 0.42
CA SER A 383 5.63 35.69 -0.74
C SER A 383 6.89 34.82 -0.74
N PHE A 384 7.55 34.66 0.42
CA PHE A 384 8.71 33.80 0.57
C PHE A 384 8.42 32.34 0.21
N PHE A 385 7.32 31.77 0.70
CA PHE A 385 6.95 30.38 0.41
C PHE A 385 6.64 30.14 -1.07
N VAL A 386 5.96 31.07 -1.75
CA VAL A 386 5.70 30.93 -3.19
C VAL A 386 6.99 31.02 -4.00
N VAL A 387 7.89 31.95 -3.68
CA VAL A 387 9.19 32.07 -4.36
C VAL A 387 10.02 30.80 -4.18
N MET A 388 10.09 30.25 -2.96
CA MET A 388 10.79 28.99 -2.70
C MET A 388 10.18 27.81 -3.47
N ALA A 389 8.85 27.70 -3.51
CA ALA A 389 8.17 26.67 -4.28
C ALA A 389 8.42 26.83 -5.79
N LEU A 390 8.47 28.05 -6.31
CA LEU A 390 8.75 28.30 -7.72
C LEU A 390 10.19 27.93 -8.09
N ILE A 391 11.16 28.17 -7.21
CA ILE A 391 12.57 27.77 -7.40
C ILE A 391 12.73 26.24 -7.38
N SER A 392 11.94 25.52 -6.57
CA SER A 392 12.03 24.05 -6.51
C SER A 392 11.67 23.34 -7.82
N VAL A 393 10.83 23.94 -8.67
CA VAL A 393 10.39 23.32 -9.93
C VAL A 393 11.54 23.23 -10.96
N PRO A 394 12.24 24.33 -11.32
CA PRO A 394 13.44 24.24 -12.17
C PRO A 394 14.56 23.41 -11.55
N TRP A 395 14.71 23.44 -10.22
CA TRP A 395 15.71 22.64 -9.51
C TRP A 395 15.52 21.15 -9.81
N MET A 396 14.31 20.63 -9.65
CA MET A 396 14.02 19.21 -9.87
C MET A 396 14.15 18.80 -11.34
N LEU A 397 13.64 19.64 -12.25
CA LEU A 397 13.51 19.29 -13.67
C LEU A 397 14.83 19.41 -14.44
N LEU A 398 15.57 20.50 -14.26
CA LEU A 398 16.74 20.80 -15.10
C LEU A 398 18.02 20.18 -14.56
N ILE A 399 18.23 20.22 -13.24
CA ILE A 399 19.57 19.93 -12.69
C ILE A 399 19.96 18.46 -12.86
N LYS A 400 19.01 17.52 -12.71
CA LYS A 400 19.25 16.08 -12.86
C LYS A 400 19.73 15.68 -14.27
N PRO A 401 19.04 16.02 -15.38
CA PRO A 401 19.50 15.66 -16.72
C PRO A 401 20.82 16.33 -17.10
N PHE A 402 21.10 17.57 -16.66
CA PHE A 402 22.38 18.21 -16.92
C PHE A 402 23.56 17.50 -16.24
N ILE A 403 23.38 17.07 -14.98
CA ILE A 403 24.40 16.30 -14.26
C ILE A 403 24.61 14.93 -14.91
N LEU A 404 23.53 14.26 -15.31
CA LEU A 404 23.63 12.97 -16.00
C LEU A 404 24.38 13.12 -17.33
N ARG A 405 24.04 14.13 -18.14
CA ARG A 405 24.73 14.43 -19.41
C ARG A 405 26.21 14.74 -19.20
N ALA A 406 26.56 15.54 -18.21
CA ALA A 406 27.95 15.83 -17.87
C ALA A 406 28.71 14.56 -17.44
N SER A 407 28.07 13.68 -16.68
CA SER A 407 28.65 12.40 -16.27
C SER A 407 28.87 11.44 -17.45
N LEU A 408 27.92 11.39 -18.39
CA LEU A 408 28.01 10.60 -19.62
C LEU A 408 29.15 11.09 -20.51
N GLN A 409 29.26 12.40 -20.72
CA GLN A 409 30.35 12.99 -21.51
C GLN A 409 31.71 12.72 -20.88
N LYS A 410 31.82 12.78 -19.54
CA LYS A 410 33.06 12.46 -18.83
C LYS A 410 33.43 10.98 -18.94
N SER A 411 32.46 10.08 -18.83
CA SER A 411 32.67 8.64 -19.02
C SER A 411 33.07 8.29 -20.46
N GLN A 412 32.48 8.95 -21.46
CA GLN A 412 32.87 8.81 -22.87
C GLN A 412 34.30 9.28 -23.12
N LEU A 413 34.69 10.43 -22.56
CA LEU A 413 36.07 10.94 -22.62
C LEU A 413 37.08 10.04 -21.89
N GLN A 414 36.66 9.35 -20.83
CA GLN A 414 37.50 8.37 -20.13
C GLN A 414 37.61 7.07 -20.91
N ALA A 415 36.53 6.59 -21.53
CA ALA A 415 36.56 5.42 -22.40
C ALA A 415 37.46 5.63 -23.62
N SER A 416 37.43 6.82 -24.23
CA SER A 416 38.32 7.16 -25.35
C SER A 416 39.80 7.22 -24.92
N ARG A 417 40.10 7.76 -23.73
CA ARG A 417 41.48 7.77 -23.20
C ARG A 417 42.02 6.38 -22.87
N ILE A 418 41.19 5.49 -22.31
CA ILE A 418 41.58 4.10 -22.02
C ILE A 418 41.87 3.34 -23.33
N GLN A 419 41.16 3.65 -24.40
CA GLN A 419 41.40 3.08 -25.73
C GLN A 419 42.72 3.59 -26.33
N GLU A 420 43.07 4.86 -26.16
CA GLU A 420 44.38 5.41 -26.57
C GLU A 420 45.54 4.78 -25.77
N ASP A 421 45.43 4.67 -24.45
CA ASP A 421 46.47 4.11 -23.56
C ASP A 421 46.67 2.59 -23.76
N GLY A 422 45.60 1.86 -24.12
CA GLY A 422 45.68 0.45 -24.52
C GLY A 422 46.37 0.23 -25.88
N THR A 423 46.42 1.27 -26.72
CA THR A 423 47.10 1.22 -28.02
C THR A 423 48.58 1.54 -27.88
N GLU A 424 48.95 2.50 -27.02
CA GLU A 424 50.36 2.83 -26.72
C GLU A 424 51.09 1.71 -25.95
N ASN A 425 50.40 0.96 -25.07
CA ASN A 425 51.01 -0.18 -24.37
C ASN A 425 51.24 -1.41 -25.26
N ILE A 426 50.58 -1.52 -26.43
CA ILE A 426 50.88 -2.55 -27.43
C ILE A 426 52.09 -2.15 -28.28
N GLU A 427 52.32 -0.85 -28.49
CA GLU A 427 53.50 -0.36 -29.20
C GLU A 427 54.78 -0.43 -28.34
N GLY A 428 54.67 -0.32 -27.02
CA GLY A 428 55.80 -0.35 -26.08
C GLY A 428 56.48 -1.70 -25.84
N ASP A 429 55.81 -2.83 -26.08
CA ASP A 429 56.36 -4.19 -25.87
C ASP A 429 56.78 -4.89 -27.17
N SER A 430 56.76 -4.17 -28.30
CA SER A 430 57.03 -4.70 -29.64
C SER A 430 58.50 -4.64 -30.08
N PHE A 431 59.45 -4.56 -29.14
CA PHE A 431 60.89 -4.62 -29.44
C PHE A 431 61.65 -5.72 -28.70
N SER A 432 61.10 -6.95 -28.63
CA SER A 432 61.94 -8.16 -28.69
C SER A 432 61.13 -9.44 -28.99
N ARG A 433 61.66 -10.23 -29.94
CA ARG A 433 61.37 -11.65 -30.24
C ARG A 433 60.13 -12.00 -31.08
N SER A 434 60.38 -12.03 -32.38
CA SER A 434 60.23 -13.18 -33.29
C SER A 434 59.29 -14.36 -32.93
N SER A 435 58.52 -14.72 -33.97
CA SER A 435 58.04 -16.06 -34.39
C SER A 435 56.81 -16.69 -33.70
N GLY A 436 55.74 -16.85 -34.50
CA GLY A 436 54.66 -17.79 -34.21
C GLY A 436 53.33 -17.44 -34.90
N SER A 437 53.11 -17.96 -36.10
CA SER A 437 51.84 -17.91 -36.84
C SER A 437 50.65 -18.50 -36.08
N GLY A 438 49.47 -17.89 -36.19
CA GLY A 438 48.22 -18.50 -35.72
C GLY A 438 46.97 -17.64 -35.95
N GLN A 439 46.38 -17.80 -37.13
CA GLN A 439 45.14 -17.18 -37.60
C GLN A 439 43.94 -17.56 -36.71
N ARG A 440 43.23 -16.59 -36.10
CA ARG A 440 41.83 -16.74 -35.68
C ARG A 440 41.04 -15.46 -35.91
N THR A 441 39.97 -15.62 -36.66
CA THR A 441 38.97 -14.64 -37.09
C THR A 441 38.18 -14.07 -35.92
N SER A 442 38.21 -12.75 -35.77
CA SER A 442 37.31 -11.93 -34.97
C SER A 442 36.05 -11.59 -35.77
N ALA A 443 34.89 -11.91 -35.23
CA ALA A 443 33.63 -11.25 -35.56
C ALA A 443 33.06 -10.75 -34.24
N ASP A 444 33.32 -9.47 -33.95
CA ASP A 444 32.74 -8.74 -32.83
C ASP A 444 31.26 -8.47 -33.12
N ALA A 445 30.41 -8.88 -32.18
CA ALA A 445 29.04 -8.40 -32.07
C ALA A 445 28.97 -7.49 -30.84
N HIS A 446 28.99 -6.18 -31.13
CA HIS A 446 28.60 -5.12 -30.23
C HIS A 446 27.14 -5.34 -29.79
N GLY A 447 26.87 -5.30 -28.49
CA GLY A 447 25.54 -5.49 -27.92
C GLY A 447 25.42 -4.82 -26.56
N THR A 448 25.54 -3.50 -26.53
CA THR A 448 25.06 -2.65 -25.43
C THR A 448 23.53 -2.61 -25.50
N GLN A 449 22.88 -3.21 -24.50
CA GLN A 449 21.43 -3.21 -24.37
C GLN A 449 21.02 -1.97 -23.58
N ASP A 450 20.56 -0.96 -24.31
CA ASP A 450 19.84 0.20 -23.79
C ASP A 450 18.50 -0.26 -23.19
N ASN A 451 18.27 0.13 -21.94
CA ASN A 451 16.94 0.14 -21.34
C ASN A 451 16.18 1.36 -21.88
N HIS A 452 15.39 1.14 -22.92
CA HIS A 452 14.28 2.03 -23.25
C HIS A 452 13.09 1.66 -22.35
N GLU A 453 12.82 2.52 -21.37
CA GLU A 453 11.49 2.66 -20.79
C GLU A 453 10.61 3.32 -21.87
N GLU A 454 9.73 2.54 -22.49
CA GLU A 454 8.63 3.06 -23.30
C GLU A 454 7.53 3.59 -22.36
N GLU A 455 7.40 4.90 -22.34
CA GLU A 455 6.15 5.58 -22.07
C GLU A 455 5.13 5.22 -23.17
N GLU A 456 4.17 4.35 -22.87
CA GLU A 456 2.88 4.37 -23.56
C GLU A 456 1.80 4.85 -22.60
N GLY A 457 1.37 6.08 -22.84
CA GLY A 457 0.11 6.59 -22.34
C GLY A 457 -1.05 5.91 -23.05
N ARG A 458 -1.96 5.36 -22.25
CA ARG A 458 -3.39 5.28 -22.56
C ARG A 458 -4.21 5.46 -21.29
#